data_AF-A0A974I4P2-F1
#
_entry.id   AF-A0A974I4P2-F1
#
_cell.length_a   1.000
_cell.length_b   1.000
_cell.length_c   1.000
_cell.angle_alpha   90.00
_cell.angle_beta   90.00
_cell.angle_gamma   90.00
#
_symmetry.space_group_name_H-M   'P 1'
#
loop_
_entity.id
_entity.type
_entity.pdbx_description
1 polymer ?
#
loop_
_entity_poly.entity_id
_entity_poly.type
_entity_poly.pdbx_seq_one_letter_code
_entity_poly.pdbx_strand_id
1 'polypeptide(L)' 'MNWVLQIPGKGLQWVGGINPNNGNTDFTSSFKGRFTITKDNSI' A
#
# COMPACT_ATOMS: atom_id res chain seq x y z
N MET A 1 6.42 -0.96 -4.45
CA MET A 1 6.49 -0.98 -2.98
C MET A 1 5.13 -1.41 -2.46
N ASN A 2 5.08 -2.31 -1.49
CA ASN A 2 3.83 -2.89 -0.97
C ASN A 2 3.70 -2.59 0.52
N TRP A 3 2.46 -2.37 0.94
CA TRP A 3 2.08 -2.18 2.33
C TRP A 3 1.25 -3.37 2.80
N VAL A 4 1.61 -3.85 3.99
CA VAL A 4 0.92 -4.94 4.66
C VAL A 4 0.59 -4.53 6.09
N LEU A 5 -0.56 -4.98 6.57
CA LEU A 5 -0.93 -4.91 7.98
C LEU A 5 -0.63 -6.24 8.63
N GLN A 6 0.19 -6.22 9.67
CA GLN A 6 0.36 -7.38 10.53
C GLN A 6 -0.70 -7.35 11.62
N ILE A 7 -1.56 -8.36 11.60
CA ILE A 7 -2.58 -8.54 12.64
C ILE A 7 -2.12 -9.68 13.56
N PRO A 8 -1.93 -9.44 14.88
CA PRO A 8 -1.54 -10.49 15.81
C PRO A 8 -2.46 -11.72 15.69
N GLY A 9 -1.87 -12.88 15.47
CA GLY A 9 -2.60 -14.15 15.32
C GLY A 9 -3.36 -14.36 14.00
N LYS A 10 -3.40 -13.37 13.08
CA LYS A 10 -4.06 -13.49 11.76
C LYS A 10 -3.09 -13.38 10.58
N GLY A 11 -1.82 -13.12 10.83
CA GLY A 11 -0.78 -13.00 9.81
C GLY A 11 -0.75 -11.63 9.12
N LEU A 12 -0.14 -11.58 7.94
CA LEU A 12 0.01 -10.37 7.15
C LEU A 12 -1.16 -10.25 6.17
N GLN A 13 -1.84 -9.11 6.18
CA GLN A 13 -2.84 -8.74 5.18
C GLN A 13 -2.27 -7.68 4.25
N TRP A 14 -2.41 -7.90 2.95
CA TRP A 14 -2.04 -6.89 1.96
C TRP A 14 -3.03 -5.72 1.99
N VAL A 15 -2.51 -4.49 1.94
CA VAL A 15 -3.30 -3.25 2.02
C VAL A 15 -3.35 -2.56 0.67
N GLY A 16 -2.22 -2.53 -0.02
CA GLY A 16 -2.03 -1.75 -1.21
C GLY A 16 -0.56 -1.61 -1.57
N GLY A 17 -0.29 -0.94 -2.67
CA GLY A 17 1.06 -0.68 -3.13
C GLY A 17 1.13 0.48 -4.10
N ILE A 18 2.35 0.97 -4.29
CA ILE A 18 2.69 1.96 -5.30
C ILE A 18 3.74 1.37 -6.24
N ASN A 19 3.49 1.50 -7.54
CA ASN A 19 4.48 1.16 -8.54
C ASN A 19 5.59 2.22 -8.53
N PRO A 20 6.84 1.84 -8.24
CA PRO A 20 7.93 2.81 -8.08
C PRO A 20 8.33 3.50 -9.38
N ASN A 21 7.94 2.97 -10.55
CA ASN A 21 8.33 3.49 -11.86
C ASN A 21 7.37 4.56 -12.38
N ASN A 22 6.07 4.41 -12.11
CA ASN A 22 5.03 5.29 -12.66
C ASN A 22 4.08 5.88 -11.61
N GLY A 23 4.26 5.56 -10.33
CA GLY A 23 3.46 6.12 -9.24
C GLY A 23 2.04 5.55 -9.14
N ASN A 24 1.63 4.61 -9.99
CA ASN A 24 0.29 4.03 -9.91
C ASN A 24 0.09 3.31 -8.57
N THR A 25 -1.00 3.65 -7.89
CA THR A 25 -1.37 3.06 -6.61
C THR A 25 -2.50 2.05 -6.79
N ASP A 26 -2.42 0.95 -6.05
CA ASP A 26 -3.50 -0.01 -5.90
C ASP A 26 -3.77 -0.30 -4.42
N PHE A 27 -5.01 -0.64 -4.08
CA PHE A 27 -5.49 -0.84 -2.71
C PHE A 27 -6.51 -1.97 -2.67
N THR A 28 -6.64 -2.65 -1.53
CA THR A 28 -7.81 -3.49 -1.32
C THR A 28 -9.08 -2.64 -1.26
N SER A 29 -10.22 -3.25 -1.58
CA SER A 29 -11.53 -2.59 -1.54
C SER A 29 -11.84 -1.96 -0.17
N SER A 30 -11.33 -2.51 0.94
CA SER A 30 -11.55 -1.96 2.28
C SER A 30 -10.74 -0.70 2.57
N PHE A 31 -9.63 -0.49 1.86
CA PHE A 31 -8.70 0.63 2.08
C PHE A 31 -8.78 1.71 1.01
N LYS A 32 -9.41 1.42 -0.13
CA LYS A 32 -9.64 2.37 -1.21
C LYS A 32 -10.44 3.58 -0.71
N GLY A 33 -9.91 4.78 -0.93
CA GLY A 33 -10.52 6.05 -0.52
C GLY A 33 -10.34 6.43 0.95
N ARG A 34 -9.64 5.62 1.75
CA ARG A 34 -9.35 5.92 3.17
C ARG A 34 -7.88 6.22 3.43
N PHE A 35 -7.00 5.73 2.56
CA PHE A 35 -5.56 5.86 2.68
C PHE A 35 -4.96 6.44 1.41
N THR A 36 -3.83 7.11 1.56
CA THR A 36 -3.01 7.62 0.45
C THR A 36 -1.60 7.07 0.62
N ILE A 37 -1.06 6.46 -0.43
CA ILE A 37 0.35 6.03 -0.49
C ILE A 37 1.05 6.95 -1.47
N THR A 38 2.14 7.58 -1.04
CA THR A 38 3.02 8.39 -1.88
C THR A 38 4.43 7.83 -1.83
N LYS A 39 5.23 8.16 -2.84
CA LYS A 39 6.65 7.88 -2.88
C LYS A 39 7.37 9.13 -3.38
N ASP A 40 8.42 9.54 -2.68
CA ASP A 40 9.37 10.52 -3.18
C ASP A 40 10.50 9.82 -3.97
N ASN A 41 10.86 10.42 -5.10
CA ASN A 41 11.92 9.94 -6.00
C ASN A 41 13.16 10.86 -5.99
N SER A 42 13.19 11.89 -5.14
CA SER A 42 14.38 12.72 -4.98
C SER A 42 15.59 11.89 -4.54
N ILE A 43 16.76 12.20 -5.12
CA ILE A 43 18.08 11.68 -4.70
C ILE A 43 18.66 12.56 -3.59
#